data_AF-A0A4V1ZDU6-F1
#
_entry.id   AF-A0A4V1ZDU6-F1
#
_cell.length_a   1.000
_cell.length_b   1.000
_cell.length_c   1.000
_cell.angle_alpha   90.00
_cell.angle_beta   90.00
_cell.angle_gamma   90.00
#
_symmetry.space_group_name_H-M   'P 1'
#
loop_
_entity.id
_entity.type
_entity.pdbx_description
1 polymer ?
#
loop_
_entity_poly.entity_id
_entity_poly.type
_entity_poly.pdbx_seq_one_letter_code
_entity_poly.pdbx_strand_id
1 'polypeptide(L)'
;MFKKTVVALTAITFLLFGLLFLQPFEHIRNYLSWGKHSIFDFRTHPTRLIENGNVPQPWGLDSAYNKKQIPEALLAEIDSNNTHAFLVIQNGKLLYERYWDGYTKDSISGSFSAAKSIISMLIGIGVSEGRIKSLDEPVGNYVPHF
;
A
#
# COMPACT_ATOMS: atom_id res chain seq x y z
N MET A 1 -2.75 47.21 26.72
CA MET A 1 -2.90 45.76 26.97
C MET A 1 -2.95 44.94 25.69
N PHE A 2 -3.80 45.30 24.71
CA PHE A 2 -4.00 44.57 23.46
C PHE A 2 -2.73 44.12 22.71
N LYS A 3 -1.76 45.03 22.48
CA LYS A 3 -0.52 44.72 21.75
C LYS A 3 0.33 43.62 22.43
N LYS A 4 0.37 43.56 23.77
CA LYS A 4 1.12 42.53 24.50
C LYS A 4 0.44 41.16 24.40
N THR A 5 -0.89 41.15 24.47
CA THR A 5 -1.69 39.93 24.28
C THR A 5 -1.51 39.36 22.88
N VAL A 6 -1.54 40.20 21.84
CA VAL A 6 -1.30 39.78 20.46
C VAL A 6 0.08 39.15 20.31
N VAL A 7 1.13 39.82 20.79
CA VAL A 7 2.51 39.29 20.72
C VAL A 7 2.64 37.95 21.46
N ALA A 8 2.03 37.81 22.64
CA ALA A 8 2.05 36.56 23.40
C ALA A 8 1.34 35.41 22.66
N LEU A 9 0.16 35.66 22.08
CA LEU A 9 -0.56 34.67 21.29
C LEU A 9 0.22 34.24 20.05
N THR A 10 0.85 35.18 19.36
CA THR A 10 1.71 34.89 18.21
C THR A 10 2.88 34.00 18.63
N ALA A 11 3.57 34.33 19.73
CA ALA A 11 4.70 33.54 20.23
C ALA A 11 4.28 32.11 20.63
N ILE A 12 3.13 31.95 21.29
CA ILE A 12 2.57 30.64 21.65
C ILE A 12 2.25 29.83 20.38
N THR A 13 1.69 30.48 19.36
CA THR A 13 1.37 29.81 18.09
C THR A 13 2.63 29.29 17.40
N PHE A 14 3.69 30.10 17.33
CA PHE A 14 4.99 29.66 16.79
C PHE A 14 5.61 28.54 17.61
N LEU A 15 5.50 28.59 18.94
CA LEU A 15 5.98 27.52 19.81
C LEU A 15 5.23 26.21 19.56
N LEU A 16 3.89 26.25 19.53
CA LEU A 16 3.05 25.08 19.25
C LEU A 16 3.33 24.51 17.85
N PHE A 17 3.49 25.37 16.85
CA PHE A 17 3.87 24.94 15.51
C PHE A 17 5.26 24.28 15.48
N GLY A 18 6.23 24.86 16.18
CA GLY A 18 7.57 24.27 16.33
C GLY A 18 7.56 22.91 17.02
N LEU A 19 6.70 22.72 18.04
CA LEU A 19 6.54 21.42 18.71
C LEU A 19 6.12 20.30 17.73
N LEU A 20 5.33 20.59 16.70
CA LEU A 20 4.93 19.61 15.68
C LEU A 20 6.11 19.04 14.87
N PHE A 21 7.28 19.68 14.92
CA PHE A 21 8.51 19.21 14.26
C PHE A 21 9.41 18.38 15.19
N LEU A 22 9.06 18.26 16.47
CA LEU A 22 9.73 17.35 17.39
C LEU A 22 9.21 15.92 17.19
N GLN A 23 10.10 14.94 17.34
CA GLN A 23 9.81 13.51 17.13
C GLN A 23 8.54 13.01 17.85
N PRO A 24 8.23 13.39 19.11
CA PRO A 24 7.02 12.93 19.79
C PRO A 24 5.72 13.35 19.10
N PHE A 25 5.72 14.46 18.35
CA PHE A 25 4.54 15.04 17.72
C PHE A 25 4.49 14.85 16.20
N GLU A 26 5.48 14.15 15.62
CA GLU A 26 5.57 13.94 14.18
C GLU A 26 4.33 13.24 13.61
N HIS A 27 3.72 12.33 14.39
CA HIS A 27 2.52 11.60 14.01
C HIS A 27 1.30 12.53 13.85
N ILE A 28 1.19 13.58 14.68
CA ILE A 28 0.13 14.59 14.57
C ILE A 28 0.35 15.39 13.28
N ARG A 29 1.58 15.85 13.04
CA ARG A 29 1.93 16.58 11.81
C ARG A 29 1.65 15.74 10.57
N ASN A 30 2.04 14.46 10.59
CA ASN A 30 1.82 13.54 9.49
C ASN A 30 0.33 13.32 9.25
N TYR A 31 -0.47 13.11 10.30
CA TYR A 31 -1.92 12.99 10.16
C TYR A 31 -2.56 14.27 9.61
N LEU A 32 -2.13 15.46 10.05
CA LEU A 32 -2.61 16.73 9.52
C LEU A 32 -2.23 16.94 8.05
N SER A 33 -1.06 16.44 7.63
CA SER A 33 -0.55 16.60 6.26
C SER A 33 -1.16 15.59 5.29
N TRP A 34 -1.32 14.35 5.73
CA TRP A 34 -1.66 13.22 4.86
C TRP A 34 -3.06 12.64 5.09
N GLY A 35 -3.68 12.93 6.23
CA GLY A 35 -5.00 12.43 6.60
C GLY A 35 -5.00 10.96 7.04
N LYS A 36 -6.16 10.32 6.89
CA LYS A 36 -6.35 8.90 7.19
C LYS A 36 -5.82 8.05 6.02
N HIS A 37 -5.03 7.04 6.35
CA HIS A 37 -4.53 6.07 5.37
C HIS A 37 -5.63 5.30 4.67
N SER A 38 -5.44 5.07 3.37
CA SER A 38 -6.40 4.43 2.48
C SER A 38 -5.68 3.71 1.34
N ILE A 39 -6.44 2.96 0.55
CA ILE A 39 -5.94 2.37 -0.72
C ILE A 39 -5.50 3.43 -1.75
N PHE A 40 -5.82 4.71 -1.52
CA PHE A 40 -5.52 5.82 -2.42
C PHE A 40 -4.24 6.59 -2.03
N ASP A 41 -3.50 6.13 -1.03
CA ASP A 41 -2.33 6.84 -0.50
C ASP A 41 -1.25 7.10 -1.57
N PHE A 42 -1.21 6.29 -2.63
CA PHE A 42 -0.33 6.50 -3.78
C PHE A 42 -0.57 7.83 -4.53
N ARG A 43 -1.72 8.47 -4.33
CA ARG A 43 -2.07 9.76 -4.93
C ARG A 43 -1.57 10.96 -4.12
N THR A 44 -1.39 10.77 -2.83
CA THR A 44 -1.04 11.85 -1.89
C THR A 44 0.39 11.73 -1.39
N HIS A 45 0.91 10.52 -1.23
CA HIS A 45 2.24 10.29 -0.66
C HIS A 45 3.33 10.21 -1.73
N PRO A 46 4.60 10.45 -1.36
CA PRO A 46 5.73 10.14 -2.23
C PRO A 46 5.72 8.66 -2.62
N THR A 47 5.83 8.38 -3.92
CA THR A 47 5.89 7.02 -4.46
C THR A 47 7.21 6.78 -5.16
N ARG A 48 7.60 5.51 -5.25
CA ARG A 48 8.67 5.05 -6.14
C ARG A 48 8.03 4.15 -7.18
N LEU A 49 8.20 4.50 -8.45
CA LEU A 49 7.76 3.65 -9.55
C LEU A 49 8.62 2.38 -9.58
N ILE A 50 7.96 1.23 -9.63
CA ILE A 50 8.57 -0.05 -9.97
C ILE A 50 8.22 -0.30 -11.43
N GLU A 51 9.22 -0.19 -12.29
CA GLU A 51 9.03 -0.38 -13.73
C GLU A 51 8.58 -1.81 -14.03
N ASN A 52 7.66 -1.93 -14.97
CA ASN A 52 7.28 -3.24 -15.50
C ASN A 52 8.47 -3.86 -16.24
N GLY A 53 8.54 -5.20 -16.27
CA GLY A 53 9.52 -5.90 -17.09
C GLY A 53 9.31 -5.63 -18.59
N ASN A 54 10.39 -5.67 -19.37
CA ASN A 54 10.36 -5.42 -20.82
C ASN A 54 9.48 -6.40 -21.61
N VAL A 55 9.22 -7.59 -21.05
CA VAL A 55 8.41 -8.65 -21.66
C VAL A 55 7.37 -9.13 -20.64
N PRO A 56 6.22 -8.44 -20.51
CA PRO A 56 5.18 -8.88 -19.59
C PRO A 56 4.58 -10.21 -20.04
N GLN A 57 4.30 -11.09 -19.07
CA GLN A 57 3.60 -12.36 -19.29
C GLN A 57 2.15 -12.19 -18.82
N PRO A 58 1.18 -11.96 -19.72
CA PRO A 58 -0.22 -11.82 -19.33
C PRO A 58 -0.75 -13.16 -18.80
N TRP A 59 -1.69 -13.09 -17.86
CA TRP A 59 -2.44 -14.27 -17.43
C TRP A 59 -3.19 -14.86 -18.62
N GLY A 60 -3.01 -16.16 -18.86
CA GLY A 60 -3.84 -16.87 -19.83
C GLY A 60 -5.30 -16.83 -19.39
N LEU A 61 -6.22 -16.63 -20.33
CA LEU A 61 -7.66 -16.67 -20.02
C LEU A 61 -8.15 -18.12 -20.05
N ASP A 62 -8.99 -18.48 -19.08
CA ASP A 62 -9.68 -19.76 -19.13
C ASP A 62 -10.72 -19.77 -20.25
N SER A 63 -11.00 -20.94 -20.83
CA SER A 63 -12.08 -21.12 -21.81
C SER A 63 -13.46 -20.66 -21.29
N ALA A 64 -13.64 -20.68 -19.97
CA ALA A 64 -14.83 -20.23 -19.25
C ALA A 64 -14.69 -18.82 -18.64
N TYR A 65 -13.71 -18.03 -19.05
CA TYR A 65 -13.45 -16.69 -18.54
C TYR A 65 -14.72 -15.82 -18.51
N ASN A 66 -15.11 -15.37 -17.32
CA ASN A 66 -16.33 -14.59 -17.05
C ASN A 66 -17.64 -15.21 -17.57
N LYS A 67 -17.66 -16.50 -17.92
CA LYS A 67 -18.87 -17.20 -18.38
C LYS A 67 -19.69 -17.79 -17.23
N LYS A 68 -19.04 -18.13 -16.12
CA LYS A 68 -19.72 -18.61 -14.91
C LYS A 68 -20.31 -17.42 -14.16
N GLN A 69 -21.60 -17.46 -13.91
CA GLN A 69 -22.25 -16.50 -13.04
C GLN A 69 -21.93 -16.84 -11.58
N ILE A 70 -21.40 -15.87 -10.86
CA ILE A 70 -21.32 -15.93 -9.40
C ILE A 70 -22.73 -15.67 -8.86
N PRO A 71 -23.22 -16.43 -7.87
CA PRO A 71 -24.54 -16.19 -7.27
C PRO A 71 -24.67 -14.72 -6.82
N GLU A 72 -25.81 -14.10 -7.15
CA GLU A 72 -26.04 -12.66 -6.85
C GLU A 72 -25.90 -12.36 -5.36
N ALA A 73 -26.33 -13.27 -4.49
CA ALA A 73 -26.15 -13.13 -3.04
C ALA A 73 -24.68 -13.03 -2.62
N LEU A 74 -23.78 -13.77 -3.27
CA LEU A 74 -22.35 -13.69 -3.00
C LEU A 74 -21.75 -12.40 -3.57
N LEU A 75 -22.21 -11.96 -4.75
CA LEU A 75 -21.78 -10.69 -5.33
C LEU A 75 -22.17 -9.50 -4.45
N ALA A 76 -23.38 -9.51 -3.91
CA ALA A 76 -23.86 -8.50 -2.97
C ALA A 76 -23.02 -8.47 -1.69
N GLU A 77 -22.61 -9.63 -1.16
CA GLU A 77 -21.72 -9.70 0.01
C GLU A 77 -20.28 -9.23 -0.30
N ILE A 78 -19.76 -9.54 -1.49
CA ILE A 78 -18.44 -9.02 -1.90
C ILE A 78 -18.49 -7.49 -2.00
N ASP A 79 -19.54 -6.95 -2.62
CA ASP A 79 -19.73 -5.51 -2.79
C ASP A 79 -19.93 -4.78 -1.45
N SER A 80 -20.71 -5.36 -0.52
CA SER A 80 -20.97 -4.79 0.81
C SER A 80 -19.70 -4.56 1.65
N ASN A 81 -18.63 -5.29 1.33
CA ASN A 81 -17.31 -5.17 1.95
C ASN A 81 -16.43 -4.04 1.35
N ASN A 82 -17.00 -3.16 0.50
CA ASN A 82 -16.29 -2.12 -0.25
C ASN A 82 -15.18 -2.71 -1.15
N THR A 83 -15.49 -3.81 -1.83
CA THR A 83 -14.55 -4.46 -2.75
C THR A 83 -14.46 -3.71 -4.06
N HIS A 84 -13.26 -3.26 -4.45
CA HIS A 84 -13.06 -2.61 -5.75
C HIS A 84 -12.64 -3.57 -6.87
N ALA A 85 -12.03 -4.70 -6.53
CA ALA A 85 -11.56 -5.71 -7.50
C ALA A 85 -11.63 -7.11 -6.88
N PHE A 86 -12.18 -8.07 -7.64
CA PHE A 86 -12.25 -9.47 -7.25
C PHE A 86 -11.89 -10.35 -8.44
N LEU A 87 -10.87 -11.21 -8.27
CA LEU A 87 -10.35 -12.07 -9.32
C LEU A 87 -10.30 -13.53 -8.83
N VAL A 88 -10.55 -14.47 -9.74
CA VAL A 88 -10.38 -15.92 -9.52
C VAL A 88 -9.44 -16.47 -10.59
N ILE A 89 -8.30 -17.00 -10.14
CA ILE A 89 -7.33 -17.68 -10.99
C ILE A 89 -7.39 -19.17 -10.66
N GLN A 90 -7.58 -20.01 -11.67
CA GLN A 90 -7.64 -21.46 -11.53
C GLN A 90 -6.75 -22.11 -12.59
N ASN A 91 -5.93 -23.09 -12.18
CA ASN A 91 -5.02 -23.81 -13.08
C ASN A 91 -4.11 -22.88 -13.91
N GLY A 92 -3.62 -21.80 -13.29
CA GLY A 92 -2.76 -20.81 -13.94
C GLY A 92 -3.47 -19.88 -14.94
N LYS A 93 -4.80 -19.96 -15.03
CA LYS A 93 -5.60 -19.13 -15.94
C LYS A 93 -6.60 -18.27 -15.18
N LEU A 94 -6.82 -17.06 -15.68
CA LEU A 94 -7.84 -16.18 -15.17
C LEU A 94 -9.23 -16.72 -15.57
N LEU A 95 -10.03 -17.07 -14.56
CA LEU A 95 -11.37 -17.64 -14.73
C LEU A 95 -12.46 -16.59 -14.55
N TYR A 96 -12.26 -15.65 -13.62
CA TYR A 96 -13.22 -14.61 -13.35
C TYR A 96 -12.53 -13.33 -12.90
N GLU A 97 -13.04 -12.17 -13.32
CA GLU A 97 -12.75 -10.88 -12.70
C GLU A 97 -13.97 -9.96 -12.73
N ARG A 98 -14.13 -9.18 -11.67
CA ARG A 98 -15.10 -8.08 -11.59
C ARG A 98 -14.49 -6.92 -10.84
N TYR A 99 -14.86 -5.71 -11.27
CA TYR A 99 -14.42 -4.45 -10.70
C TYR A 99 -15.64 -3.59 -10.38
N TRP A 100 -15.51 -2.76 -9.34
CA TRP A 100 -16.55 -1.85 -8.86
C TRP A 100 -16.03 -0.41 -8.82
N ASP A 101 -16.91 0.57 -8.64
CA ASP A 101 -16.56 1.99 -8.44
C ASP A 101 -15.64 2.60 -9.52
N GLY A 102 -15.77 2.13 -10.76
CA GLY A 102 -14.94 2.59 -11.87
C GLY A 102 -13.51 2.05 -11.88
N TYR A 103 -13.17 1.11 -10.99
CA TYR A 103 -11.91 0.38 -11.09
C TYR A 103 -11.86 -0.48 -12.35
N THR A 104 -10.64 -0.69 -12.82
CA THR A 104 -10.33 -1.54 -13.98
C THR A 104 -9.11 -2.39 -13.64
N LYS A 105 -8.78 -3.33 -14.51
CA LYS A 105 -7.52 -4.11 -14.45
C LYS A 105 -6.25 -3.26 -14.36
N ASP A 106 -6.30 -2.01 -14.82
CA ASP A 106 -5.16 -1.08 -14.86
C ASP A 106 -5.16 -0.10 -13.67
N SER A 107 -6.13 -0.21 -12.76
CA SER A 107 -6.24 0.65 -11.58
C SER A 107 -5.24 0.25 -10.49
N ILE A 108 -4.58 1.25 -9.90
CA ILE A 108 -3.67 1.07 -8.77
C ILE A 108 -4.46 1.13 -7.45
N SER A 109 -4.12 0.24 -6.52
CA SER A 109 -4.70 0.18 -5.17
C SER A 109 -3.62 -0.15 -4.14
N GLY A 110 -3.73 0.43 -2.94
CA GLY A 110 -2.87 0.10 -1.81
C GLY A 110 -3.09 -1.34 -1.35
N SER A 111 -2.03 -2.16 -1.37
CA SER A 111 -2.09 -3.58 -0.99
C SER A 111 -1.93 -3.84 0.51
N PHE A 112 -1.57 -2.81 1.28
CA PHE A 112 -1.23 -2.91 2.70
C PHE A 112 -0.24 -4.06 2.97
N SER A 113 -0.57 -4.99 3.88
CA SER A 113 0.34 -6.06 4.27
C SER A 113 0.52 -7.15 3.22
N ALA A 114 -0.28 -7.20 2.15
CA ALA A 114 -0.03 -8.15 1.05
C ALA A 114 1.34 -7.90 0.39
N ALA A 115 1.86 -6.67 0.43
CA ALA A 115 3.22 -6.35 -0.01
C ALA A 115 4.30 -7.16 0.72
N LYS A 116 4.10 -7.55 1.98
CA LYS A 116 5.08 -8.31 2.77
C LYS A 116 5.35 -9.69 2.20
N SER A 117 4.39 -10.30 1.50
CA SER A 117 4.60 -11.58 0.81
C SER A 117 5.61 -11.44 -0.34
N ILE A 118 5.58 -10.33 -1.07
CA ILE A 118 6.57 -10.03 -2.12
C ILE A 118 7.95 -9.83 -1.49
N ILE A 119 8.04 -9.09 -0.38
CA ILE A 119 9.31 -8.93 0.34
C ILE A 119 9.84 -10.27 0.85
N SER A 120 9.00 -11.13 1.43
CA SER A 120 9.38 -12.47 1.88
C SER A 120 9.92 -13.33 0.73
N MET A 121 9.26 -13.30 -0.43
CA MET A 121 9.73 -13.97 -1.64
C MET A 121 11.11 -13.45 -2.08
N LEU A 122 11.33 -12.13 -2.07
CA LEU A 122 12.63 -11.53 -2.39
C LEU A 122 13.73 -11.93 -1.40
N ILE A 123 13.42 -12.07 -0.11
CA ILE A 123 14.36 -12.61 0.87
C ILE A 123 14.73 -14.05 0.52
N GLY A 124 13.73 -14.90 0.19
CA GLY A 124 13.98 -16.28 -0.25
C GLY A 124 14.87 -16.36 -1.49
N ILE A 125 14.65 -15.49 -2.48
CA ILE A 125 15.51 -15.36 -3.66
C ILE A 125 16.93 -14.91 -3.25
N GLY A 126 17.04 -13.96 -2.32
CA GLY A 126 18.34 -13.52 -1.80
C GLY A 126 19.13 -14.66 -1.14
N VAL A 127 18.44 -15.55 -0.43
CA VAL A 127 19.05 -16.76 0.14
C VAL A 127 19.47 -17.74 -0.96
N SER A 128 18.60 -18.02 -1.93
CA SER A 128 18.90 -18.98 -3.00
C SER A 128 20.06 -18.52 -3.91
N GLU A 129 20.20 -17.21 -4.11
CA GLU A 129 21.31 -16.60 -4.85
C GLU A 129 22.59 -16.44 -4.02
N GLY A 130 22.58 -16.80 -2.73
CA GLY A 130 23.72 -16.65 -1.81
C GLY A 130 24.03 -15.20 -1.44
N ARG A 131 23.12 -14.25 -1.74
CA ARG A 131 23.23 -12.84 -1.30
C ARG A 131 22.95 -12.69 0.19
N ILE A 132 22.08 -13.54 0.73
CA ILE A 132 21.85 -13.72 2.16
C ILE A 132 22.35 -15.12 2.50
N LYS A 133 23.38 -15.25 3.35
CA LYS A 133 24.02 -16.56 3.55
C LYS A 133 23.17 -17.51 4.38
N SER A 134 22.46 -17.00 5.38
CA SER A 134 21.47 -17.75 6.17
C SER A 134 20.43 -16.81 6.76
N LEU A 135 19.24 -17.35 7.05
CA LEU A 135 18.19 -16.66 7.82
C LEU A 135 18.55 -16.49 9.30
N ASP A 136 19.52 -17.26 9.79
CA ASP A 136 20.01 -17.18 11.17
C ASP A 136 21.13 -16.13 11.34
N GLU A 137 21.58 -15.49 10.26
CA GLU A 137 22.60 -14.46 10.36
C GLU A 137 22.05 -13.17 10.96
N PRO A 138 22.87 -12.41 11.71
CA PRO A 138 22.49 -11.09 12.16
C PRO A 138 22.12 -10.17 10.99
N VAL A 139 20.95 -9.52 11.09
CA VAL A 139 20.51 -8.50 10.12
C VAL A 139 21.50 -7.34 9.97
N GLY A 140 22.30 -7.06 11.01
CA GLY A 140 23.38 -6.06 10.98
C GLY A 140 24.45 -6.32 9.91
N ASN A 141 24.56 -7.55 9.39
CA ASN A 141 25.44 -7.86 8.26
C ASN A 141 24.98 -7.17 6.95
N TYR A 142 23.71 -6.81 6.86
CA TYR A 142 23.07 -6.26 5.67
C TYR A 142 22.53 -4.83 5.87
N VAL A 143 22.23 -4.46 7.13
CA VAL A 143 21.68 -3.15 7.50
C VAL A 143 22.63 -2.48 8.50
N PRO A 144 23.48 -1.52 8.09
CA PRO A 144 24.56 -0.96 8.91
C PRO A 144 24.16 -0.26 10.23
N HIS A 145 22.86 -0.03 10.45
CA HIS A 145 22.34 0.71 11.61
C HIS A 145 21.25 -0.06 12.36
N PHE A 146 21.28 -1.39 12.30
CA PHE A 146 20.37 -2.25 13.06
C PHE A 146 20.83 -2.43 14.51
#